data_AF-A0A930MZV4-F1
#
_entry.id   AF-A0A930MZV4-F1
#
_cell.length_a   1.000
_cell.length_b   1.000
_cell.length_c   1.000
_cell.angle_alpha   90.00
_cell.angle_beta   90.00
_cell.angle_gamma   90.00
#
_symmetry.space_group_name_H-M   'P 1'
#
loop_
_entity.id
_entity.type
_entity.pdbx_description
1 polymer ?
#
loop_
_entity_poly.entity_id
_entity_poly.type
_entity_poly.pdbx_seq_one_letter_code
_entity_poly.pdbx_strand_id
1 'polypeptide(L)'
;MKIFKYLVVFASVVSSLISCDNKGEFDSYPPAVNKKEFQISNSQTGKDTLFVKDNKDFKLHHIVLVNKSDNKEICEVNALYEKQTKFEINGTTYGEVEYSNGEASLIKIYNWGTLERISTTAHKKAYAITYTGKKPADIEVGLAVLGERGGTSVRLK
;
A
#
# COMPACT_ATOMS: atom_id res chain seq x y z
N MET A 1 -41.53 -64.37 -32.49
CA MET A 1 -40.72 -65.24 -31.62
C MET A 1 -39.27 -65.22 -32.08
N LYS A 2 -38.39 -64.48 -31.40
CA LYS A 2 -36.97 -64.80 -31.16
C LYS A 2 -36.35 -63.66 -30.36
N ILE A 3 -35.92 -64.03 -29.16
CA ILE A 3 -35.19 -63.24 -28.18
C ILE A 3 -33.71 -63.42 -28.49
N PHE A 4 -32.94 -62.33 -28.66
CA PHE A 4 -31.48 -62.33 -28.55
C PHE A 4 -31.07 -60.99 -27.93
N LYS A 5 -30.84 -60.97 -26.62
CA LYS A 5 -29.54 -61.17 -25.91
C LYS A 5 -28.63 -59.94 -26.02
N TYR A 6 -28.47 -59.29 -24.86
CA TYR A 6 -27.61 -58.15 -24.57
C TYR A 6 -26.18 -58.33 -25.09
N LEU A 7 -25.62 -57.26 -25.67
CA LEU A 7 -24.18 -56.99 -25.62
C LEU A 7 -23.99 -55.49 -25.38
N VAL A 8 -23.61 -55.15 -24.15
CA VAL A 8 -23.07 -53.84 -23.77
C VAL A 8 -21.60 -53.85 -24.16
N VAL A 9 -21.16 -52.92 -25.00
CA VAL A 9 -19.74 -52.54 -25.12
C VAL A 9 -19.62 -51.02 -25.25
N PHE A 10 -18.85 -50.46 -24.33
CA PHE A 10 -18.43 -49.08 -24.17
C PHE A 10 -17.73 -48.49 -25.40
N ALA A 11 -18.11 -47.27 -25.80
CA ALA A 11 -17.32 -46.23 -26.48
C ALA A 11 -18.33 -45.26 -27.11
N SER A 12 -18.29 -43.93 -27.00
CA SER A 12 -17.20 -43.00 -26.77
C SER A 12 -17.83 -41.67 -26.31
N VAL A 13 -17.65 -41.29 -25.06
CA VAL A 13 -17.85 -39.89 -24.64
C VAL A 13 -16.50 -39.20 -24.78
N VAL A 14 -16.22 -38.70 -25.98
CA VAL A 14 -15.21 -37.63 -26.12
C VAL A 14 -15.99 -36.32 -26.03
N SER A 15 -16.47 -36.01 -24.84
CA SER A 15 -16.74 -34.63 -24.49
C SER A 15 -15.37 -33.97 -24.39
N SER A 16 -15.01 -33.24 -25.43
CA SER A 16 -13.90 -32.29 -25.41
C SER A 16 -14.01 -31.45 -24.15
N LEU A 17 -13.13 -31.75 -23.19
CA LEU A 17 -12.77 -30.81 -22.14
C LEU A 17 -12.13 -29.62 -22.86
N ILE A 18 -12.96 -28.67 -23.29
CA ILE A 18 -12.49 -27.33 -23.56
C ILE A 18 -11.97 -26.87 -22.22
N SER A 19 -10.64 -26.87 -22.11
CA SER A 19 -9.85 -26.45 -20.97
C SER A 19 -10.47 -25.22 -20.31
N CYS A 20 -11.23 -25.43 -19.24
CA CYS A 20 -11.43 -24.44 -18.21
C CYS A 20 -10.20 -24.50 -17.32
N ASP A 21 -9.25 -23.59 -17.53
CA ASP A 21 -8.51 -22.86 -16.50
C ASP A 21 -7.24 -22.25 -17.12
N ASN A 22 -7.42 -21.31 -18.05
CA ASN A 22 -6.49 -20.19 -18.12
C ASN A 22 -6.97 -19.10 -17.15
N LYS A 23 -7.11 -19.45 -15.87
CA LYS A 23 -6.99 -18.45 -14.81
C LYS A 23 -5.51 -18.16 -14.74
N GLY A 24 -5.04 -17.23 -15.56
CA GLY A 24 -3.72 -16.64 -15.34
C GLY A 24 -3.68 -16.24 -13.88
N GLU A 25 -2.74 -16.82 -13.13
CA GLU A 25 -2.47 -16.42 -11.76
C GLU A 25 -2.36 -14.90 -11.78
N PHE A 26 -3.34 -14.21 -11.19
CA PHE A 26 -3.22 -12.81 -10.84
C PHE A 26 -2.23 -12.76 -9.68
N ASP A 27 -0.98 -12.98 -10.03
CA ASP A 27 0.18 -12.97 -9.16
C ASP A 27 0.46 -11.50 -8.82
N SER A 28 -0.44 -10.96 -8.00
CA SER A 28 -0.34 -9.64 -7.41
C SER A 28 0.69 -9.73 -6.30
N TYR A 29 1.95 -9.52 -6.67
CA TYR A 29 3.04 -9.42 -5.71
C TYR A 29 3.10 -7.99 -5.19
N PRO A 30 2.65 -7.72 -3.96
CA PRO A 30 2.77 -6.39 -3.38
C PRO A 30 4.25 -6.05 -3.15
N PRO A 31 4.61 -4.76 -3.11
CA PRO A 31 5.98 -4.35 -2.87
C PRO A 31 6.48 -4.86 -1.51
N ALA A 32 7.67 -5.46 -1.49
CA ALA A 32 8.29 -6.03 -0.30
C ALA A 32 8.92 -4.92 0.57
N VAL A 33 8.09 -4.15 1.28
CA VAL A 33 8.54 -3.08 2.17
C VAL A 33 9.43 -3.61 3.31
N ASN A 34 10.38 -2.78 3.76
CA ASN A 34 11.31 -3.13 4.82
C ASN A 34 10.60 -3.43 6.15
N LYS A 35 9.55 -2.68 6.46
CA LYS A 35 8.72 -2.81 7.65
C LYS A 35 7.28 -2.41 7.33
N LYS A 36 6.30 -3.10 7.94
CA LYS A 36 4.88 -2.75 7.83
C LYS A 36 4.39 -1.82 8.94
N GLU A 37 5.10 -1.78 10.07
CA GLU A 37 4.74 -0.96 11.22
C GLU A 37 5.96 -0.21 11.78
N PHE A 38 5.92 1.10 11.74
CA PHE A 38 6.93 1.96 12.38
C PHE A 38 6.37 2.44 13.71
N GLN A 39 7.21 2.40 14.74
CA GLN A 39 6.83 2.81 16.08
C GLN A 39 7.47 4.16 16.35
N ILE A 40 6.65 5.14 16.66
CA ILE A 40 7.01 6.51 16.93
C ILE A 40 7.26 6.61 18.43
N SER A 41 8.51 6.87 18.80
CA SER A 41 8.85 7.19 20.19
C SER A 41 9.23 8.66 20.33
N ASN A 42 8.83 9.26 21.45
CA ASN A 42 9.22 10.63 21.82
C ASN A 42 10.74 10.75 22.07
N SER A 43 11.42 9.62 22.21
CA SER A 43 12.85 9.49 22.50
C SER A 43 13.71 9.25 21.27
N GLN A 44 13.11 8.99 20.11
CA GLN A 44 13.88 8.70 18.89
C GLN A 44 14.45 9.99 18.29
N THR A 45 15.68 10.29 18.67
CA THR A 45 16.64 10.96 17.78
C THR A 45 17.04 9.97 16.69
N GLY A 46 16.28 9.94 15.58
CA GLY A 46 16.60 9.10 14.44
C GLY A 46 15.54 9.20 13.35
N LYS A 47 15.96 9.23 12.09
CA LYS A 47 15.07 9.15 10.93
C LYS A 47 14.85 7.68 10.61
N ASP A 48 13.66 7.15 10.89
CA ASP A 48 13.26 5.85 10.33
C ASP A 48 13.18 5.97 8.81
N THR A 49 13.32 4.86 8.09
CA THR A 49 13.26 4.90 6.62
C THR A 49 12.34 3.80 6.10
N LEU A 50 11.39 4.17 5.24
CA LEU A 50 10.57 3.26 4.45
C LEU A 50 11.21 3.05 3.08
N PHE A 51 11.43 1.80 2.69
CA PHE A 51 11.93 1.41 1.37
C PHE A 51 11.46 0.00 1.04
N VAL A 52 11.66 -0.43 -0.23
CA VAL A 52 11.40 -1.82 -0.65
C VAL A 52 12.70 -2.61 -0.73
N LYS A 53 12.69 -3.84 -0.22
CA LYS A 53 13.87 -4.69 -0.05
C LYS A 53 14.45 -5.19 -1.38
N ASP A 54 13.61 -5.33 -2.40
CA ASP A 54 13.97 -5.81 -3.73
C ASP A 54 14.47 -4.68 -4.65
N ASN A 55 14.65 -3.47 -4.13
CA ASN A 55 15.14 -2.29 -4.85
C ASN A 55 14.29 -1.91 -6.08
N LYS A 56 13.04 -2.38 -6.15
CA LYS A 56 12.09 -1.95 -7.18
C LYS A 56 11.57 -0.55 -6.89
N ASP A 57 10.93 0.04 -7.89
CA ASP A 57 10.23 1.29 -7.67
C ASP A 57 8.88 1.04 -6.97
N PHE A 58 8.41 2.01 -6.19
CA PHE A 58 7.10 1.98 -5.55
C PHE A 58 6.53 3.40 -5.45
N LYS A 59 5.22 3.53 -5.24
CA LYS A 59 4.55 4.82 -5.10
C LYS A 59 3.67 4.84 -3.85
N LEU A 60 3.54 6.01 -3.25
CA LEU A 60 2.51 6.26 -2.26
C LEU A 60 1.23 6.61 -3.00
N HIS A 61 0.19 5.79 -2.82
CA HIS A 61 -1.11 6.00 -3.47
C HIS A 61 -2.03 6.83 -2.61
N HIS A 62 -2.29 6.36 -1.40
CA HIS A 62 -3.11 7.05 -0.41
C HIS A 62 -2.34 7.21 0.89
N ILE A 63 -2.56 8.35 1.53
CA ILE A 63 -2.06 8.63 2.88
C ILE A 63 -3.28 8.94 3.72
N VAL A 64 -3.46 8.17 4.79
CA VAL A 64 -4.64 8.22 5.64
C VAL A 64 -4.21 8.65 7.04
N LEU A 65 -4.88 9.66 7.59
CA LEU A 65 -4.74 10.04 8.98
C LEU A 65 -5.83 9.34 9.78
N VAL A 66 -5.45 8.60 10.82
CA VAL A 66 -6.36 7.80 11.64
C VAL A 66 -6.25 8.25 13.08
N ASN A 67 -7.38 8.41 13.76
CA ASN A 67 -7.40 8.67 15.20
C ASN A 67 -7.02 7.39 15.94
N LYS A 68 -5.97 7.43 16.77
CA LYS A 68 -5.51 6.28 17.55
C LYS A 68 -6.51 5.77 18.57
N SER A 69 -7.36 6.64 19.11
CA SER A 69 -8.27 6.29 20.20
C SER A 69 -9.42 5.38 19.74
N ASP A 70 -9.92 5.57 18.52
CA ASP A 70 -11.08 4.84 17.99
C ASP A 70 -10.85 4.22 16.60
N ASN A 71 -9.64 4.34 16.06
CA ASN A 71 -9.23 3.88 14.72
C ASN A 71 -10.09 4.42 13.58
N LYS A 72 -10.80 5.54 13.78
CA LYS A 72 -11.55 6.18 12.70
C LYS A 72 -10.64 7.03 11.84
N GLU A 73 -10.89 6.99 10.54
CA GLU A 73 -10.26 7.92 9.60
C GLU A 73 -10.65 9.36 9.96
N ILE A 74 -9.64 10.21 10.01
CA ILE A 74 -9.79 11.67 10.13
C ILE A 74 -9.91 12.26 8.73
N CYS A 75 -8.97 11.91 7.86
CA CYS A 75 -8.97 12.29 6.44
C CYS A 75 -7.97 11.46 5.64
N GLU A 76 -8.12 11.52 4.32
CA GLU A 76 -7.28 10.83 3.34
C GLU A 76 -6.81 11.81 2.26
N VAL A 77 -5.60 11.58 1.76
CA VAL A 77 -5.05 12.23 0.57
C VAL A 77 -4.72 11.20 -0.50
N ASN A 78 -5.22 11.40 -1.72
CA ASN A 78 -4.75 10.72 -2.92
C ASN A 78 -3.45 11.37 -3.41
N ALA A 79 -2.33 10.68 -3.19
CA ALA A 79 -0.99 11.12 -3.53
C ALA A 79 -0.53 10.75 -4.94
N LEU A 80 -1.38 10.11 -5.76
CA LEU A 80 -0.98 9.62 -7.08
C LEU A 80 -1.77 10.24 -8.24
N TYR A 81 -3.10 10.23 -8.17
CA TYR A 81 -3.94 10.64 -9.30
C TYR A 81 -4.36 12.11 -9.21
N GLU A 82 -5.10 12.46 -8.16
CA GLU A 82 -5.61 13.83 -7.95
C GLU A 82 -4.55 14.74 -7.34
N LYS A 83 -3.57 14.15 -6.64
CA LYS A 83 -2.42 14.84 -6.02
C LYS A 83 -2.87 15.98 -5.12
N GLN A 84 -3.75 15.66 -4.17
CA GLN A 84 -4.21 16.64 -3.19
C GLN A 84 -3.01 17.16 -2.38
N THR A 85 -2.93 18.47 -2.21
CA THR A 85 -1.79 19.12 -1.55
C THR A 85 -1.98 19.33 -0.07
N LYS A 86 -3.15 18.98 0.48
CA LYS A 86 -3.52 19.20 1.88
C LYS A 86 -4.35 18.05 2.42
N PHE A 87 -4.14 17.76 3.70
CA PHE A 87 -5.06 16.98 4.51
C PHE A 87 -6.08 17.95 5.10
N GLU A 88 -7.25 18.10 4.49
CA GLU A 88 -8.25 19.09 4.89
C GLU A 88 -9.64 18.48 5.05
N ILE A 89 -10.29 18.75 6.18
CA ILE A 89 -11.68 18.36 6.44
C ILE A 89 -12.40 19.52 7.12
N ASN A 90 -13.58 19.89 6.62
CA ASN A 90 -14.41 20.97 7.17
C ASN A 90 -13.64 22.29 7.42
N GLY A 91 -12.72 22.64 6.52
CA GLY A 91 -11.90 23.86 6.61
C GLY A 91 -10.72 23.78 7.61
N THR A 92 -10.51 22.64 8.26
CA THR A 92 -9.35 22.40 9.13
C THR A 92 -8.25 21.67 8.36
N THR A 93 -7.06 22.25 8.26
CA THR A 93 -5.88 21.63 7.65
C THR A 93 -5.03 20.89 8.69
N TYR A 94 -4.77 19.61 8.45
CA TYR A 94 -3.99 18.71 9.30
C TYR A 94 -2.55 18.52 8.80
N GLY A 95 -2.28 18.93 7.56
CA GLY A 95 -0.99 18.75 6.94
C GLY A 95 -0.98 19.12 5.47
N GLU A 96 0.18 19.00 4.85
CA GLU A 96 0.46 19.41 3.49
C GLU A 96 1.26 18.32 2.76
N VAL A 97 1.08 18.26 1.44
CA VAL A 97 1.82 17.35 0.55
C VAL A 97 2.41 18.17 -0.59
N GLU A 98 3.72 18.10 -0.71
CA GLU A 98 4.48 18.63 -1.84
C GLU A 98 4.79 17.49 -2.81
N TYR A 99 4.80 17.84 -4.10
CA TYR A 99 5.04 16.89 -5.18
C TYR A 99 6.26 17.30 -5.99
N SER A 100 7.06 16.31 -6.38
CA SER A 100 8.19 16.48 -7.28
C SER A 100 8.26 15.30 -8.25
N ASN A 101 8.43 15.60 -9.54
CA ASN A 101 8.35 14.62 -10.63
C ASN A 101 7.04 13.82 -10.63
N GLY A 102 5.95 14.49 -10.27
CA GLY A 102 4.61 13.90 -10.29
C GLY A 102 4.29 12.92 -9.17
N GLU A 103 5.08 12.87 -8.10
CA GLU A 103 4.85 12.01 -6.93
C GLU A 103 5.10 12.79 -5.64
N ALA A 104 4.48 12.37 -4.54
CA ALA A 104 4.68 12.98 -3.23
C ALA A 104 6.16 12.93 -2.82
N SER A 105 6.74 14.11 -2.57
CA SER A 105 8.15 14.28 -2.19
C SER A 105 8.31 14.71 -0.74
N LEU A 106 7.36 15.48 -0.20
CA LEU A 106 7.34 15.83 1.22
C LEU A 106 5.89 15.77 1.70
N ILE A 107 5.66 15.02 2.76
CA ILE A 107 4.38 14.94 3.45
C ILE A 107 4.61 15.47 4.84
N LYS A 108 3.94 16.55 5.21
CA LYS A 108 4.05 17.19 6.52
C LYS A 108 2.72 17.06 7.24
N ILE A 109 2.71 16.42 8.39
CA ILE A 109 1.52 16.23 9.21
C ILE A 109 1.71 17.01 10.50
N TYR A 110 0.87 18.02 10.71
CA TYR A 110 1.02 18.96 11.81
C TYR A 110 0.90 18.26 13.17
N ASN A 111 1.78 18.64 14.09
CA ASN A 111 1.93 18.02 15.42
C ASN A 111 2.26 16.51 15.41
N TRP A 112 2.56 15.93 14.25
CA TRP A 112 2.98 14.53 14.10
C TRP A 112 4.43 14.47 13.60
N GLY A 113 4.71 14.91 12.36
CA GLY A 113 6.01 14.65 11.74
C GLY A 113 6.01 14.83 10.23
N THR A 114 7.04 14.30 9.57
CA THR A 114 7.22 14.35 8.13
C THR A 114 7.61 13.01 7.52
N LEU A 115 7.23 12.81 6.26
CA LEU A 115 7.79 11.79 5.38
C LEU A 115 8.42 12.52 4.19
N GLU A 116 9.72 12.37 4.02
CA GLU A 116 10.48 13.05 2.98
C GLU A 116 11.09 12.02 2.04
N ARG A 117 10.84 12.15 0.74
CA ARG A 117 11.49 11.31 -0.27
C ARG A 117 12.97 11.65 -0.31
N ILE A 118 13.80 10.66 -0.01
CA ILE A 118 15.26 10.81 0.00
C ILE A 118 15.89 10.01 -1.14
N SER A 119 17.05 10.49 -1.60
CA SER A 119 17.92 9.72 -2.48
C SER A 119 18.89 8.89 -1.64
N THR A 120 19.07 7.63 -2.00
CA THR A 120 20.03 6.73 -1.36
C THR A 120 20.79 5.96 -2.43
N THR A 121 22.02 5.54 -2.15
CA THR A 121 22.78 4.66 -3.06
C THR A 121 22.28 3.22 -3.04
N ALA A 122 21.59 2.81 -1.97
CA ALA A 122 21.14 1.43 -1.76
C ALA A 122 19.74 1.13 -2.32
N HIS A 123 18.90 2.16 -2.47
CA HIS A 123 17.49 2.02 -2.86
C HIS A 123 17.10 3.02 -3.95
N LYS A 124 16.37 2.57 -4.97
CA LYS A 124 15.76 3.40 -6.03
C LYS A 124 14.88 4.51 -5.45
N LYS A 125 14.16 4.20 -4.37
CA LYS A 125 13.29 5.14 -3.67
C LYS A 125 13.23 4.79 -2.19
N ALA A 126 13.26 5.81 -1.36
CA ALA A 126 13.07 5.68 0.08
C ALA A 126 12.39 6.95 0.63
N TYR A 127 11.69 6.80 1.74
CA TYR A 127 11.10 7.89 2.49
C TYR A 127 11.67 7.92 3.89
N ALA A 128 12.35 9.01 4.25
CA ALA A 128 12.75 9.29 5.61
C ALA A 128 11.54 9.72 6.42
N ILE A 129 11.31 9.06 7.55
CA ILE A 129 10.24 9.33 8.50
C ILE A 129 10.87 10.07 9.67
N THR A 130 10.46 11.32 9.88
CA THR A 130 10.96 12.15 10.97
C THR A 130 9.81 12.55 11.87
N TYR A 131 9.87 12.16 13.13
CA TYR A 131 8.89 12.57 14.12
C TYR A 131 9.27 13.93 14.71
N THR A 132 8.34 14.88 14.73
CA THR A 132 8.56 16.25 15.24
C THR A 132 7.52 16.70 16.26
N GLY A 133 6.55 15.83 16.59
CA GLY A 133 5.55 16.08 17.61
C GLY A 133 6.14 16.13 19.03
N LYS A 134 5.47 16.87 19.93
CA LYS A 134 5.92 17.07 21.33
C LYS A 134 5.49 15.94 22.29
N LYS A 135 4.62 15.01 21.85
CA LYS A 135 4.06 13.81 22.52
C LYS A 135 3.44 12.91 21.45
N PRO A 136 3.39 11.57 21.56
CA PRO A 136 2.92 10.72 20.46
C PRO A 136 1.57 11.27 20.03
N ALA A 137 1.47 11.72 18.78
CA ALA A 137 0.24 12.35 18.32
C ALA A 137 -0.89 11.32 18.42
N ASP A 138 -2.10 11.77 18.71
CA ASP A 138 -3.32 10.94 18.66
C ASP A 138 -3.67 10.49 17.22
N ILE A 139 -2.71 10.63 16.29
CA ILE A 139 -2.80 10.32 14.88
C ILE A 139 -1.85 9.15 14.59
N GLU A 140 -2.39 8.08 14.01
CA GLU A 140 -1.66 7.06 13.25
C GLU A 140 -1.68 7.45 11.77
N VAL A 141 -0.57 7.23 11.07
CA VAL A 141 -0.48 7.48 9.63
C VAL A 141 -0.48 6.15 8.88
N GLY A 142 -1.51 5.92 8.09
CA GLY A 142 -1.61 4.82 7.15
C GLY A 142 -1.07 5.21 5.78
N LEU A 143 -0.27 4.35 5.18
CA LEU A 143 0.24 4.53 3.82
C LEU A 143 -0.20 3.34 2.95
N ALA A 144 -0.87 3.61 1.84
CA ALA A 144 -1.08 2.64 0.78
C ALA A 144 0.11 2.71 -0.19
N VAL A 145 0.94 1.68 -0.18
CA VAL A 145 2.17 1.56 -0.96
C VAL A 145 1.89 0.66 -2.17
N LEU A 146 2.04 1.20 -3.38
CA LEU A 146 1.86 0.47 -4.64
C LEU A 146 3.19 0.12 -5.28
N GLY A 147 3.34 -1.14 -5.68
CA GLY A 147 4.37 -1.61 -6.61
C GLY A 147 3.78 -1.84 -8.00
N GLU A 148 4.57 -2.43 -8.89
CA GLU A 148 4.17 -2.66 -10.29
C GLU A 148 2.95 -3.58 -10.45
N ARG A 149 2.76 -4.53 -9.54
CA ARG A 149 1.75 -5.60 -9.66
C ARG A 149 0.84 -5.76 -8.45
N GLY A 150 0.93 -4.89 -7.43
CA GLY A 150 0.13 -5.02 -6.21
C GLY A 150 0.38 -3.91 -5.20
N GLY A 151 -0.37 -3.94 -4.09
CA GLY A 151 -0.29 -2.94 -3.02
C GLY A 151 -0.17 -3.54 -1.62
N THR A 152 0.50 -2.84 -0.72
CA THR A 152 0.55 -3.14 0.72
C THR A 152 0.24 -1.91 1.55
N SER A 153 -0.21 -2.11 2.78
CA SER A 153 -0.31 -1.04 3.77
C SER A 153 0.92 -0.99 4.67
N VAL A 154 1.28 0.23 5.07
CA VAL A 154 2.27 0.53 6.11
C VAL A 154 1.62 1.45 7.13
N ARG A 155 1.89 1.22 8.42
CA ARG A 155 1.36 2.01 9.53
C ARG A 155 2.49 2.67 10.30
N LEU A 156 2.32 3.95 10.61
CA LEU A 156 3.24 4.72 11.45
C LEU A 156 2.49 5.09 12.74
N LYS A 157 2.80 4.36 13.80
CA LYS A 157 2.08 4.36 15.09
C LYS A 157 2.86 5.10 16.14
#